data_AF-A0A956THK3-F1
#
_entry.id   AF-A0A956THK3-F1
#
_cell.length_a   1.000
_cell.length_b   1.000
_cell.length_c   1.000
_cell.angle_alpha   90.00
_cell.angle_beta   90.00
_cell.angle_gamma   90.00
#
_symmetry.space_group_name_H-M   'P 1'
#
loop_
_entity.id
_entity.type
_entity.pdbx_description
1 polymer ?
#
loop_
_entity_poly.entity_id
_entity_poly.type
_entity_poly.pdbx_seq_one_letter_code
_entity_poly.pdbx_strand_id
1 'polypeptide(L)'
;MLLALVTVVFMLSVVRQAPCVASDWSSNAIRYSKMCYSDIPYLYTGRGLAEHVWPYSDTNGRYQVMEYPVGIAYFAWGTSLVTTLFATGPPDAERAVADPNALWGMPGMIAETNRYFFLTAIGLFVFLLLTTWLLATAIPGKPWVALPFVLSPALLLNSLVNWDLIALVFVAGAIWAWHRGATK
;
A
#
# COMPACT_ATOMS: atom_id res chain seq x y z
N MET A 1 -22.68 -9.80 0.70
CA MET A 1 -23.03 -8.37 0.92
C MET A 1 -21.85 -7.55 1.45
N LEU A 2 -21.28 -7.85 2.63
CA LEU A 2 -20.19 -7.04 3.22
C LEU A 2 -18.95 -6.91 2.33
N LEU A 3 -18.51 -8.00 1.69
CA LEU A 3 -17.39 -7.95 0.75
C LEU A 3 -17.68 -7.05 -0.46
N ALA A 4 -18.92 -7.01 -0.94
CA ALA A 4 -19.28 -6.11 -2.05
C ALA A 4 -19.23 -4.64 -1.59
N LEU A 5 -19.71 -4.34 -0.38
CA LEU A 5 -19.66 -3.00 0.19
C LEU A 5 -18.21 -2.52 0.38
N VAL A 6 -17.33 -3.35 0.95
CA VAL A 6 -15.92 -2.97 1.15
C VAL A 6 -15.19 -2.81 -0.18
N THR A 7 -15.54 -3.60 -1.20
CA THR A 7 -15.03 -3.40 -2.57
C THR A 7 -15.43 -2.05 -3.13
N VAL A 8 -16.70 -1.63 -2.98
CA VAL A 8 -17.14 -0.31 -3.44
C VAL A 8 -16.37 0.80 -2.72
N VAL A 9 -16.21 0.69 -1.40
CA VAL A 9 -15.44 1.65 -0.59
C VAL A 9 -13.98 1.73 -1.05
N PHE A 10 -13.34 0.58 -1.29
CA PHE A 10 -11.96 0.53 -1.78
C PHE A 10 -11.83 1.11 -3.20
N MET A 11 -12.78 0.82 -4.09
CA MET A 11 -12.79 1.41 -5.44
C MET A 11 -12.91 2.94 -5.38
N LEU A 12 -13.70 3.49 -4.46
CA LEU A 12 -13.76 4.92 -4.22
C LEU A 12 -12.41 5.46 -3.72
N SER A 13 -11.71 4.73 -2.85
CA SER A 13 -10.34 5.08 -2.44
C SER A 13 -9.37 5.13 -3.62
N VAL A 14 -9.45 4.16 -4.55
CA VAL A 14 -8.61 4.15 -5.77
C VAL A 14 -8.93 5.35 -6.66
N VAL A 15 -10.22 5.62 -6.92
CA VAL A 15 -10.65 6.77 -7.74
C VAL A 15 -10.21 8.10 -7.13
N ARG A 16 -10.21 8.22 -5.79
CA ARG A 16 -9.71 9.40 -5.09
C ARG A 16 -8.25 9.72 -5.42
N GLN A 17 -7.42 8.72 -5.77
CA GLN A 17 -6.02 8.94 -6.11
C GLN A 17 -5.80 9.50 -7.53
N ALA A 18 -6.85 9.56 -8.37
CA ALA A 18 -6.75 10.01 -9.76
C ALA A 18 -6.07 11.38 -9.94
N PRO A 19 -6.33 12.43 -9.14
CA PRO A 19 -5.66 13.72 -9.29
C PRO A 19 -4.15 13.64 -9.04
N CYS A 20 -3.72 12.79 -8.10
CA CYS A 20 -2.31 12.60 -7.79
C CYS A 20 -1.61 11.78 -8.88
N VAL A 21 -2.24 10.72 -9.39
CA VAL A 21 -1.73 9.95 -10.54
C VAL A 21 -1.60 10.83 -11.78
N ALA A 22 -2.59 11.68 -12.06
CA ALA A 22 -2.60 12.58 -13.22
C ALA A 22 -1.62 13.75 -13.11
N SER A 23 -1.08 14.03 -11.92
CA SER A 23 -0.06 15.06 -11.68
C SER A 23 1.31 14.45 -11.37
N ASP A 24 1.50 13.18 -11.74
CA ASP A 24 2.74 12.42 -11.54
C ASP A 24 3.23 12.48 -10.09
N TRP A 25 2.30 12.56 -9.14
CA TRP A 25 2.54 12.72 -7.70
C TRP A 25 3.51 13.85 -7.32
N SER A 26 3.74 14.82 -8.20
CA SER A 26 4.81 15.82 -8.03
C SER A 26 4.34 17.08 -7.29
N SER A 27 3.04 17.36 -7.31
CA SER A 27 2.49 18.63 -6.83
C SER A 27 2.04 18.58 -5.36
N ASN A 28 2.76 19.34 -4.53
CA ASN A 28 2.40 19.63 -3.13
C ASN A 28 0.98 20.17 -2.97
N ALA A 29 0.62 21.15 -3.80
CA ALA A 29 -0.69 21.77 -3.74
C ALA A 29 -1.79 20.74 -4.01
N ILE A 30 -1.60 19.86 -5.01
CA ILE A 30 -2.61 18.86 -5.37
C ILE A 30 -2.73 17.78 -4.29
N ARG A 31 -1.62 17.19 -3.81
CA ARG A 31 -1.69 16.07 -2.87
C ARG A 31 -2.45 16.39 -1.59
N TYR A 32 -2.26 17.60 -1.04
CA TYR A 32 -2.92 18.01 0.20
C TYR A 32 -4.29 18.63 -0.03
N SER A 33 -4.47 19.46 -1.07
CA SER A 33 -5.78 20.08 -1.34
C SER A 33 -6.82 19.10 -1.86
N LYS A 34 -6.40 18.03 -2.56
CA LYS A 34 -7.28 16.97 -3.08
C LYS A 34 -7.28 15.73 -2.18
N MET A 35 -6.58 15.78 -1.05
CA MET A 35 -6.48 14.69 -0.07
C MET A 35 -6.07 13.34 -0.70
N CYS A 36 -5.23 13.34 -1.74
CA CYS A 36 -4.82 12.12 -2.46
C CYS A 36 -3.40 11.64 -2.12
N TYR A 37 -2.84 12.14 -1.02
CA TYR A 37 -1.53 11.73 -0.53
C TYR A 37 -1.41 10.20 -0.35
N SER A 38 -0.23 9.67 -0.66
CA SER A 38 0.15 8.27 -0.48
C SER A 38 1.66 8.18 -0.38
N ASP A 39 2.19 7.47 0.61
CA ASP A 39 3.63 7.22 0.76
C ASP A 39 4.12 6.17 -0.26
N ILE A 40 3.23 5.31 -0.73
CA ILE A 40 3.53 4.19 -1.64
C ILE A 40 4.41 4.60 -2.84
N PRO A 41 4.02 5.61 -3.65
CA PRO A 41 4.84 6.00 -4.79
C PRO A 41 6.15 6.69 -4.37
N TYR A 42 6.17 7.49 -3.30
CA TYR A 42 7.38 8.21 -2.87
C TYR A 42 8.44 7.29 -2.29
N LEU A 43 8.05 6.29 -1.49
CA LEU A 43 9.00 5.35 -0.92
C LEU A 43 9.52 4.36 -1.97
N TYR A 44 8.85 4.21 -3.11
CA TYR A 44 9.34 3.36 -4.21
C TYR A 44 10.74 3.81 -4.66
N THR A 45 10.91 5.09 -4.94
CA THR A 45 12.22 5.66 -5.30
C THR A 45 12.99 6.13 -4.06
N GLY A 46 12.33 6.77 -3.10
CA GLY A 46 12.98 7.40 -1.94
C GLY A 46 13.51 6.45 -0.85
N ARG A 47 13.15 5.16 -0.89
CA ARG A 47 13.69 4.12 0.02
C ARG A 47 14.41 3.01 -0.73
N GLY A 48 14.82 3.25 -1.99
CA GLY A 48 15.60 2.29 -2.77
C GLY A 48 14.83 1.04 -3.20
N LEU A 49 13.49 1.02 -3.10
CA LEU A 49 12.69 -0.14 -3.51
C LEU A 49 12.75 -0.35 -5.03
N ALA A 50 12.87 0.72 -5.81
CA ALA A 50 13.08 0.71 -7.27
C ALA A 50 14.46 0.16 -7.68
N GLU A 51 15.42 0.17 -6.76
CA GLU A 51 16.75 -0.45 -6.93
C GLU A 51 16.85 -1.79 -6.18
N HIS A 52 15.73 -2.31 -5.68
CA HIS A 52 15.61 -3.57 -4.92
C HIS A 52 16.53 -3.66 -3.71
N VAL A 53 16.93 -2.52 -3.17
CA VAL A 53 17.72 -2.44 -1.94
C VAL A 53 16.94 -3.08 -0.80
N TRP A 54 17.63 -3.87 0.00
CA TRP A 54 17.03 -4.50 1.17
C TRP A 54 16.55 -3.41 2.16
N PRO A 55 15.29 -3.44 2.64
CA PRO A 55 14.72 -2.31 3.41
C PRO A 55 15.50 -1.91 4.67
N TYR A 56 16.26 -2.85 5.25
CA TYR A 56 17.00 -2.66 6.49
C TYR A 56 18.53 -2.64 6.32
N SER A 57 19.04 -2.67 5.09
CA SER A 57 20.48 -2.58 4.86
C SER A 57 20.96 -1.13 5.02
N ASP A 58 22.15 -0.98 5.59
CA ASP A 58 22.88 0.27 5.48
C ASP A 58 23.38 0.42 4.04
N THR A 59 23.08 1.57 3.44
CA THR A 59 23.46 1.91 2.06
C THR A 59 24.53 3.00 2.02
N ASN A 60 25.29 3.17 3.11
CA ASN A 60 26.28 4.23 3.28
C ASN A 60 25.70 5.63 3.03
N GLY A 61 24.45 5.84 3.46
CA GLY A 61 23.75 7.11 3.34
C GLY A 61 23.03 7.36 2.00
N ARG A 62 23.04 6.44 1.04
CA ARG A 62 22.27 6.58 -0.22
C ARG A 62 20.76 6.62 0.02
N TYR A 63 20.29 5.72 0.89
CA TYR A 63 18.91 5.62 1.35
C TYR A 63 18.84 5.55 2.86
N GLN A 64 17.81 6.19 3.42
CA GLN A 64 17.47 5.96 4.82
C GLN A 64 16.82 4.59 4.97
N VAL A 65 17.11 3.95 6.09
CA VAL A 65 16.53 2.67 6.48
C VAL A 65 15.01 2.77 6.57
N MET A 66 14.32 1.70 6.19
CA MET A 66 12.86 1.62 6.24
C MET A 66 12.34 1.76 7.68
N GLU A 67 11.46 2.74 7.91
CA GLU A 67 10.86 3.04 9.22
C GLU A 67 9.68 2.13 9.60
N TYR A 68 9.09 1.44 8.61
CA TYR A 68 7.93 0.58 8.84
C TYR A 68 8.30 -0.77 9.46
N PRO A 69 7.35 -1.41 10.18
CA PRO A 69 7.52 -2.78 10.69
C PRO A 69 7.84 -3.81 9.59
N VAL A 70 8.55 -4.87 9.99
CA VAL A 70 9.07 -5.92 9.07
C VAL A 70 8.03 -6.49 8.12
N GLY A 71 6.80 -6.73 8.57
CA GLY A 71 5.73 -7.25 7.71
C GLY A 71 5.32 -6.29 6.59
N ILE A 72 5.28 -4.99 6.88
CA ILE A 72 4.98 -3.95 5.89
C ILE A 72 6.18 -3.79 4.93
N ALA A 73 7.39 -3.68 5.48
CA ALA A 73 8.60 -3.50 4.68
C ALA A 73 8.83 -4.65 3.71
N TYR A 74 8.62 -5.90 4.15
CA TYR A 74 8.78 -7.08 3.29
C TYR A 74 7.70 -7.17 2.22
N PHE A 75 6.46 -6.76 2.52
CA PHE A 75 5.43 -6.69 1.49
C PHE A 75 5.74 -5.60 0.45
N ALA A 76 6.17 -4.42 0.89
CA ALA A 76 6.57 -3.33 0.00
C ALA A 76 7.73 -3.74 -0.91
N TRP A 77 8.80 -4.30 -0.33
CA TRP A 77 9.95 -4.81 -1.08
C TRP A 77 9.59 -5.99 -1.99
N GLY A 78 8.78 -6.94 -1.51
CA GLY A 78 8.28 -8.04 -2.33
C GLY A 78 7.48 -7.55 -3.55
N THR A 79 6.66 -6.51 -3.36
CA THR A 79 5.90 -5.89 -4.45
C THR A 79 6.83 -5.17 -5.44
N SER A 80 7.95 -4.61 -4.99
CA SER A 80 8.92 -3.96 -5.88
C SER A 80 9.64 -4.98 -6.76
N LEU A 81 9.90 -6.18 -6.26
CA LEU A 81 10.39 -7.30 -7.07
C LEU A 81 9.37 -7.72 -8.14
N VAL A 82 8.08 -7.83 -7.79
CA VAL A 82 7.03 -8.16 -8.77
C VAL A 82 6.90 -7.07 -9.85
N THR A 83 7.16 -5.81 -9.48
CA THR A 83 7.11 -4.68 -10.42
C THR A 83 8.14 -4.80 -11.54
N THR A 84 9.25 -5.51 -11.33
CA THR A 84 10.28 -5.75 -12.37
C THR A 84 9.74 -6.45 -13.61
N LEU A 85 8.72 -7.31 -13.45
CA LEU A 85 8.05 -8.01 -14.54
C LEU A 85 7.38 -7.03 -15.53
N PHE A 86 7.14 -5.81 -15.07
CA PHE A 86 6.54 -4.71 -15.82
C PHE A 86 7.38 -3.44 -15.63
N ALA A 87 8.72 -3.55 -15.57
CA ALA A 87 9.57 -2.37 -15.47
C ALA A 87 9.43 -1.49 -16.73
N THR A 88 9.47 -0.18 -16.55
CA THR A 88 9.51 0.82 -17.65
C THR A 88 10.58 1.87 -17.44
N GLY A 89 11.14 1.97 -16.24
CA GLY A 89 12.24 2.87 -15.94
C GLY A 89 13.55 2.39 -16.57
N PRO A 90 14.63 3.15 -16.36
CA PRO A 90 15.95 2.82 -16.88
C PRO A 90 16.47 1.52 -16.26
N PRO A 91 17.44 0.84 -16.89
CA PRO A 91 18.09 -0.35 -16.35
C PRO A 91 18.73 -0.10 -14.98
N ASP A 92 18.88 -1.15 -14.17
CA ASP A 92 19.39 -1.03 -12.79
C ASP A 92 20.81 -0.44 -12.73
N ALA A 93 21.65 -0.70 -13.76
CA ALA A 93 22.98 -0.11 -13.85
C ALA A 93 22.96 1.42 -13.96
N GLU A 94 21.95 1.98 -14.65
CA GLU A 94 21.78 3.44 -14.76
C GLU A 94 21.21 4.04 -13.48
N ARG A 95 20.30 3.31 -12.81
CA ARG A 95 19.76 3.71 -11.51
C ARG A 95 20.86 3.80 -10.45
N ALA A 96 21.74 2.80 -10.41
CA ALA A 96 22.81 2.67 -9.41
C ALA A 96 23.79 3.86 -9.38
N VAL A 97 24.04 4.47 -10.54
CA VAL A 97 24.95 5.62 -10.67
C VAL A 97 24.23 6.98 -10.55
N ALA A 98 22.91 6.99 -10.60
CA ALA A 98 22.11 8.19 -10.48
C ALA A 98 22.07 8.75 -9.06
N ASP A 99 21.82 10.06 -8.93
CA ASP A 99 21.36 10.66 -7.68
C ASP A 99 19.96 10.09 -7.34
N PRO A 100 19.75 9.51 -6.14
CA PRO A 100 18.44 9.04 -5.69
C PRO A 100 17.31 10.06 -5.87
N ASN A 101 17.60 11.35 -5.68
CA ASN A 101 16.59 12.42 -5.83
C ASN A 101 16.21 12.67 -7.30
N ALA A 102 17.06 12.29 -8.25
CA ALA A 102 16.81 12.44 -9.68
C ALA A 102 16.03 11.25 -10.27
N LEU A 103 15.99 10.10 -9.59
CA LEU A 103 15.32 8.87 -10.07
C LEU A 103 13.86 9.13 -10.46
N TRP A 104 13.13 9.94 -9.68
CA TRP A 104 11.74 10.27 -9.96
C TRP A 104 11.51 10.84 -11.37
N GLY A 105 12.42 11.71 -11.81
CA GLY A 105 12.34 12.41 -13.09
C GLY A 105 12.92 11.64 -14.27
N MET A 106 13.47 10.44 -14.06
CA MET A 106 14.07 9.66 -15.13
C MET A 106 13.02 9.13 -16.11
N PRO A 107 13.39 8.92 -17.39
CA PRO A 107 12.48 8.38 -18.39
C PRO A 107 11.84 7.06 -17.93
N GLY A 108 10.51 6.99 -17.98
CA GLY A 108 9.75 5.79 -17.63
C GLY A 108 9.54 5.52 -16.13
N MET A 109 10.19 6.28 -15.23
CA MET A 109 10.08 6.06 -13.78
C MET A 109 8.71 6.40 -13.21
N ILE A 110 8.02 7.41 -13.74
CA ILE A 110 6.63 7.71 -13.35
C ILE A 110 5.70 6.54 -13.70
N ALA A 111 5.83 5.99 -14.90
CA ALA A 111 5.01 4.86 -15.34
C ALA A 111 5.27 3.62 -14.48
N GLU A 112 6.54 3.37 -14.13
CA GLU A 112 6.91 2.26 -13.25
C GLU A 112 6.39 2.46 -11.82
N THR A 113 6.51 3.67 -11.27
CA THR A 113 5.99 4.05 -9.95
C THR A 113 4.47 3.88 -9.89
N ASN A 114 3.75 4.24 -10.96
CA ASN A 114 2.31 3.99 -11.07
C ASN A 114 1.99 2.49 -11.08
N ARG A 115 2.78 1.66 -11.77
CA ARG A 115 2.60 0.19 -11.76
C ARG A 115 2.84 -0.38 -10.36
N TYR A 116 3.91 0.05 -9.68
CA TYR A 116 4.17 -0.33 -8.29
C TYR A 116 3.00 0.04 -7.36
N PHE A 117 2.47 1.25 -7.51
CA PHE A 117 1.32 1.73 -6.76
C PHE A 117 0.08 0.83 -6.99
N PHE A 118 -0.25 0.51 -8.24
CA PHE A 118 -1.41 -0.35 -8.54
C PHE A 118 -1.22 -1.79 -8.08
N LEU A 119 -0.02 -2.37 -8.23
CA LEU A 119 0.30 -3.70 -7.70
C LEU A 119 0.15 -3.75 -6.18
N THR A 120 0.66 -2.72 -5.50
CA THR A 120 0.49 -2.54 -4.06
C THR A 120 -1.00 -2.44 -3.70
N ALA A 121 -1.77 -1.61 -4.40
CA ALA A 121 -3.20 -1.45 -4.16
C ALA A 121 -3.97 -2.78 -4.30
N ILE A 122 -3.62 -3.61 -5.29
CA ILE A 122 -4.23 -4.95 -5.46
C ILE A 122 -3.94 -5.84 -4.24
N GLY A 123 -2.69 -5.89 -3.76
CA GLY A 123 -2.36 -6.69 -2.59
C GLY A 123 -3.03 -6.16 -1.31
N LEU A 124 -3.07 -4.84 -1.12
CA LEU A 124 -3.79 -4.22 -0.01
C LEU A 124 -5.30 -4.50 -0.09
N PHE A 125 -5.89 -4.54 -1.29
CA PHE A 125 -7.28 -4.93 -1.47
C PHE A 125 -7.54 -6.37 -0.98
N VAL A 126 -6.64 -7.31 -1.27
CA VAL A 126 -6.73 -8.69 -0.76
C VAL A 126 -6.69 -8.72 0.77
N PHE A 127 -5.79 -7.96 1.40
CA PHE A 127 -5.73 -7.85 2.86
C PHE A 127 -7.00 -7.21 3.44
N LEU A 128 -7.60 -6.25 2.74
CA LEU A 128 -8.85 -5.63 3.17
C LEU A 128 -10.04 -6.60 3.10
N LEU A 129 -10.13 -7.41 2.03
CA LEU A 129 -11.13 -8.46 1.91
C LEU A 129 -10.96 -9.50 3.01
N LEU A 130 -9.73 -9.91 3.30
CA LEU A 130 -9.41 -10.85 4.37
C LEU A 130 -9.78 -10.28 5.75
N THR A 131 -9.42 -9.02 6.03
CA THR A 131 -9.80 -8.32 7.27
C THR A 131 -11.31 -8.31 7.45
N THR A 132 -12.04 -7.95 6.38
CA THR A 132 -13.51 -7.90 6.39
C THR A 132 -14.11 -9.28 6.65
N TRP A 133 -13.57 -10.32 6.02
CA TRP A 133 -14.01 -11.70 6.23
C TRP A 133 -13.75 -12.18 7.67
N LEU A 134 -12.58 -11.90 8.23
CA LEU A 134 -12.23 -12.22 9.62
C LEU A 134 -13.21 -11.55 10.58
N LEU A 135 -13.44 -10.24 10.45
CA LEU A 135 -14.37 -9.52 11.32
C LEU A 135 -15.82 -10.01 11.17
N ALA A 136 -16.27 -10.28 9.94
CA ALA A 136 -17.62 -10.77 9.68
C ALA A 136 -17.87 -12.19 10.19
N THR A 137 -16.82 -13.00 10.37
CA THR A 137 -16.92 -14.40 10.82
C THR A 137 -16.45 -14.62 12.26
N ALA A 138 -16.03 -13.55 12.95
CA ALA A 138 -15.58 -13.59 14.33
C ALA A 138 -16.70 -14.01 15.29
N ILE A 139 -17.92 -13.49 15.08
CA ILE A 139 -19.10 -13.85 15.90
C ILE A 139 -20.09 -14.64 15.04
N PRO A 140 -20.29 -15.95 15.32
CA PRO A 140 -21.23 -16.78 14.56
C PRO A 140 -22.64 -16.18 14.52
N GLY A 141 -23.23 -16.14 13.32
CA GLY A 141 -24.60 -15.64 13.12
C GLY A 141 -24.77 -14.11 13.20
N LYS A 142 -23.71 -13.32 13.42
CA LYS A 142 -23.77 -11.85 13.49
C LYS A 142 -22.74 -11.14 12.59
N PRO A 143 -22.76 -11.36 11.27
CA PRO A 143 -21.78 -10.76 10.36
C PRO A 143 -21.83 -9.24 10.28
N TRP A 144 -23.00 -8.64 10.59
CA TRP A 144 -23.22 -7.19 10.60
C TRP A 144 -22.34 -6.43 11.60
N VAL A 145 -21.66 -7.11 12.54
CA VAL A 145 -20.66 -6.48 13.43
C VAL A 145 -19.50 -5.85 12.63
N ALA A 146 -19.24 -6.30 11.40
CA ALA A 146 -18.23 -5.70 10.52
C ALA A 146 -18.72 -4.46 9.75
N LEU A 147 -20.01 -4.10 9.79
CA LEU A 147 -20.55 -2.94 9.04
C LEU A 147 -19.85 -1.61 9.38
N PRO A 148 -19.62 -1.25 10.66
CA PRO A 148 -18.95 0.00 11.00
C PRO A 148 -17.52 0.09 10.44
N PHE A 149 -16.83 -1.05 10.33
CA PHE A 149 -15.52 -1.13 9.70
C PHE A 149 -15.61 -0.91 8.20
N VAL A 150 -16.49 -1.67 7.53
CA VAL A 150 -16.64 -1.66 6.07
C VAL A 150 -17.08 -0.29 5.54
N LEU A 151 -17.96 0.41 6.26
CA LEU A 151 -18.50 1.72 5.86
C LEU A 151 -17.72 2.90 6.48
N SER A 152 -16.55 2.64 7.05
CA SER A 152 -15.77 3.67 7.73
C SER A 152 -15.24 4.72 6.74
N PRO A 153 -15.45 6.02 6.97
CA PRO A 153 -14.83 7.07 6.16
C PRO A 153 -13.30 7.07 6.32
N ALA A 154 -12.80 6.65 7.49
CA ALA A 154 -11.36 6.51 7.71
C ALA A 154 -10.77 5.42 6.81
N LEU A 155 -11.49 4.32 6.58
CA LEU A 155 -11.06 3.29 5.64
C LEU A 155 -11.01 3.84 4.20
N LEU A 156 -12.06 4.57 3.79
CA LEU A 156 -12.11 5.19 2.47
C LEU A 156 -10.96 6.17 2.22
N LEU A 157 -10.58 6.95 3.24
CA LEU A 157 -9.57 8.00 3.11
C LEU A 157 -8.12 7.52 3.33
N ASN A 158 -7.92 6.39 4.03
CA ASN A 158 -6.57 5.97 4.46
C ASN A 158 -6.11 4.62 3.88
N SER A 159 -6.98 3.85 3.23
CA SER A 159 -6.66 2.52 2.68
C SER A 159 -5.46 2.49 1.71
N LEU A 160 -5.17 3.62 1.06
CA LEU A 160 -4.09 3.78 0.09
C LEU A 160 -3.10 4.89 0.48
N VAL A 161 -3.15 5.37 1.72
CA VAL A 161 -2.12 6.28 2.23
C VAL A 161 -0.83 5.49 2.49
N ASN A 162 -0.97 4.32 3.11
CA ASN A 162 0.11 3.43 3.54
C ASN A 162 -0.27 1.95 3.41
N TRP A 163 0.65 1.05 3.78
CA TRP A 163 0.44 -0.40 3.79
C TRP A 163 -0.28 -0.92 5.06
N ASP A 164 -0.94 -0.04 5.81
CA ASP A 164 -1.51 -0.35 7.13
C ASP A 164 -2.61 -1.42 7.12
N LEU A 165 -3.20 -1.71 5.95
CA LEU A 165 -4.17 -2.80 5.80
C LEU A 165 -3.58 -4.18 6.17
N ILE A 166 -2.25 -4.34 6.11
CA ILE A 166 -1.55 -5.52 6.59
C ILE A 166 -1.73 -5.66 8.12
N ALA A 167 -1.54 -4.57 8.86
CA ALA A 167 -1.70 -4.57 10.31
C ALA A 167 -3.16 -4.88 10.71
N LEU A 168 -4.13 -4.39 9.94
CA LEU A 168 -5.54 -4.67 10.17
C LEU A 168 -5.88 -6.17 10.07
N VAL A 169 -5.23 -6.91 9.17
CA VAL A 169 -5.41 -8.37 9.07
C VAL A 169 -4.99 -9.05 10.36
N PHE A 170 -3.84 -8.67 10.93
CA PHE A 170 -3.35 -9.27 12.18
C PHE A 170 -4.27 -8.93 13.36
N VAL A 171 -4.75 -7.70 13.45
CA VAL A 171 -5.70 -7.29 14.51
C VAL A 171 -7.02 -8.05 14.37
N ALA A 172 -7.60 -8.09 13.16
CA ALA A 172 -8.83 -8.85 12.90
C ALA A 172 -8.64 -10.35 13.14
N GLY A 173 -7.47 -10.89 12.79
CA GLY A 173 -7.10 -12.28 13.03
C GLY A 173 -7.03 -12.62 14.52
N ALA A 174 -6.45 -11.74 15.33
CA ALA A 174 -6.41 -11.89 16.79
C ALA A 174 -7.82 -11.90 17.41
N ILE A 175 -8.69 -10.97 17.00
CA ILE A 175 -10.10 -10.92 17.44
C ILE A 175 -10.85 -12.19 17.02
N TRP A 176 -10.66 -12.62 15.77
CA TRP A 176 -11.28 -13.83 15.24
C TRP A 176 -10.83 -15.09 16.00
N ALA A 177 -9.54 -15.23 16.25
CA ALA A 177 -8.97 -16.36 16.99
C ALA A 177 -9.46 -16.39 18.45
N TRP A 178 -9.52 -15.21 19.10
CA TRP A 178 -10.02 -15.08 20.46
C TRP A 178 -11.47 -15.57 20.58
N HIS A 179 -12.36 -15.10 19.72
CA HIS A 179 -13.76 -15.50 19.78
C HIS A 179 -13.96 -16.99 19.46
N ARG A 180 -13.15 -17.58 18.57
CA ARG A 180 -13.22 -19.02 18.26
C ARG A 180 -12.65 -19.89 19.38
N GLY A 181 -11.65 -19.40 20.09
CA GLY A 181 -11.05 -20.06 21.26
C GLY A 181 -11.95 -20.02 22.48
N ALA A 182 -12.60 -18.88 22.75
CA ALA A 182 -13.49 -18.67 23.90
C ALA A 182 -14.82 -19.43 23.82
N THR A 183 -15.20 -19.93 22.64
CA THR A 183 -16.42 -20.74 22.43
C THR A 183 -16.20 -22.25 22.60
N LYS A 184 -14.98 -22.68 22.93
CA LYS A 184 -14.67 -24.07 23.31
C LYS A 184 -14.63 -24.18 24.83
#